data_AF-A0ABC9TDF5-F1
#
_entry.id   AF-A0ABC9TDF5-F1
#
_cell.length_a   1.000
_cell.length_b   1.000
_cell.length_c   1.000
_cell.angle_alpha   90.00
_cell.angle_beta   90.00
_cell.angle_gamma   90.00
#
_symmetry.space_group_name_H-M   'P 1'
#
loop_
_entity.id
_entity.type
_entity.pdbx_description
1 polymer ?
#
loop_
_entity_poly.entity_id
_entity_poly.type
_entity_poly.pdbx_seq_one_letter_code
_entity_poly.pdbx_strand_id
1 'polypeptide(L)'
;MADVSSWQPESDSWFRKLADVGVKAVVVKLTEGTTYRNPKAAAQLAAGRRMGMQVHGYHYAHYHNSADAVAEGRFFGTTAKALGLSTESVMAADVEDPGLSGELTGVTNVFLQTVKAIGYPHTDLYTMASWLTARRFDRVALIPKNLWLAS
;
A
#
# COMPACT_ATOMS: atom_id res chain seq x y z
N MET A 1 0.57 8.48 12.00
CA MET A 1 1.25 8.03 10.77
C MET A 1 0.92 9.01 9.65
N ALA A 2 1.63 8.97 8.54
CA ALA A 2 1.29 9.70 7.33
C ALA A 2 1.42 8.79 6.10
N ASP A 3 0.70 9.07 5.03
CA ASP A 3 0.92 8.47 3.72
C ASP A 3 1.44 9.52 2.73
N VAL A 4 2.24 9.07 1.77
CA VAL A 4 2.84 9.93 0.75
C VAL A 4 2.90 9.25 -0.59
N SER A 5 2.83 10.05 -1.64
CA SER A 5 2.93 9.63 -3.02
C SER A 5 3.78 10.62 -3.81
N SER A 6 3.79 10.52 -5.14
CA SER A 6 4.43 11.50 -6.02
C SER A 6 3.86 12.92 -5.87
N TRP A 7 2.68 13.09 -5.26
CA TRP A 7 2.07 14.39 -4.97
C TRP A 7 2.78 15.15 -3.83
N GLN A 8 3.43 14.45 -2.91
CA GLN A 8 4.17 15.07 -1.81
C GLN A 8 5.65 15.27 -2.17
N PRO A 9 6.36 16.19 -1.50
CA PRO A 9 7.81 16.31 -1.60
C PRO A 9 8.56 15.06 -1.10
N GLU A 10 9.84 14.97 -1.46
CA GLU A 10 10.76 13.90 -1.04
C GLU A 10 11.94 14.42 -0.21
N SER A 11 11.93 15.71 0.15
CA SER A 11 13.03 16.37 0.84
C SER A 11 13.04 16.07 2.34
N ASP A 12 14.25 16.05 2.91
CA ASP A 12 14.46 15.87 4.35
C ASP A 12 13.78 16.96 5.18
N SER A 13 13.74 18.20 4.67
CA SER A 13 13.07 19.31 5.34
C SER A 13 11.56 19.09 5.44
N TRP A 14 10.95 18.44 4.46
CA TRP A 14 9.53 18.12 4.48
C TRP A 14 9.24 16.95 5.43
N PHE A 15 10.03 15.87 5.38
CA PHE A 15 9.90 14.75 6.32
C PHE A 15 10.21 15.14 7.77
N ARG A 16 11.12 16.10 8.01
CA ARG A 16 11.38 16.64 9.34
C ARG A 16 10.13 17.30 9.93
N LYS A 17 9.38 18.07 9.14
CA LYS A 17 8.11 18.66 9.60
C LYS A 17 7.11 17.59 10.05
N LEU A 18 7.04 16.45 9.35
CA LEU A 18 6.23 15.31 9.78
C LEU A 18 6.73 14.74 11.12
N ALA A 19 8.04 14.56 11.28
CA ALA A 19 8.63 14.07 12.52
C ALA A 19 8.36 15.02 13.70
N ASP A 20 8.48 16.33 13.47
CA ASP A 20 8.27 17.39 14.47
C ASP A 20 6.82 17.41 15.00
N VAL A 21 5.84 17.08 14.15
CA VAL A 21 4.43 16.91 14.58
C VAL A 21 4.13 15.49 15.10
N GLY A 22 5.17 14.68 15.33
CA GLY A 22 5.05 13.39 16.00
C GLY A 22 4.78 12.20 15.09
N VAL A 23 4.87 12.33 13.76
CA VAL A 23 4.73 11.18 12.85
C VAL A 23 5.87 10.18 13.09
N LYS A 24 5.50 8.93 13.39
CA LYS A 24 6.45 7.82 13.66
C LYS A 24 6.56 6.80 12.53
N ALA A 25 5.63 6.83 11.57
CA ALA A 25 5.60 5.90 10.45
C ALA A 25 5.05 6.61 9.20
N VAL A 26 5.60 6.24 8.04
CA VAL A 26 5.15 6.70 6.73
C VAL A 26 4.85 5.52 5.80
N VAL A 27 3.73 5.59 5.08
CA VAL A 27 3.35 4.61 4.04
C VAL A 27 3.52 5.28 2.67
N VAL A 28 4.41 4.75 1.83
CA VAL A 28 4.78 5.37 0.55
C VAL A 28 4.11 4.64 -0.62
N LYS A 29 3.47 5.37 -1.54
CA LYS A 29 2.98 4.79 -2.80
C LYS A 29 4.15 4.24 -3.56
N LEU A 30 4.18 2.94 -3.84
CA LEU A 30 5.26 2.35 -4.62
C LEU A 30 4.84 2.16 -6.08
N THR A 31 3.63 1.63 -6.28
CA THR A 31 3.13 1.25 -7.59
C THR A 31 1.63 1.51 -7.73
N GLU A 32 1.17 1.53 -8.97
CA GLU A 32 -0.23 1.57 -9.35
C GLU A 32 -0.43 0.72 -10.61
N GLY A 33 -1.42 -0.16 -10.60
CA GLY A 33 -1.61 -1.17 -11.64
C GLY A 33 -0.33 -1.95 -11.91
N THR A 34 0.00 -2.16 -13.18
CA THR A 34 1.21 -2.90 -13.59
C THR A 34 2.29 -2.05 -14.25
N THR A 35 2.07 -0.74 -14.36
CA THR A 35 2.88 0.15 -15.19
C THR A 35 3.48 1.31 -14.42
N TYR A 36 2.76 1.89 -13.47
CA TYR A 36 3.21 3.08 -12.77
C TYR A 36 4.10 2.74 -11.57
N ARG A 37 5.26 3.38 -11.50
CA ARG A 37 6.17 3.37 -10.35
C ARG A 37 6.28 4.81 -9.85
N ASN A 38 6.10 5.02 -8.56
CA ASN A 38 6.29 6.36 -7.99
C ASN A 38 7.77 6.78 -8.14
N PRO A 39 8.08 7.82 -8.94
CA PRO A 39 9.47 8.24 -9.17
C PRO A 39 10.15 8.77 -7.91
N LYS A 40 9.37 9.19 -6.91
CA LYS A 40 9.86 9.74 -5.64
C LYS A 40 10.04 8.69 -4.55
N ALA A 41 9.60 7.45 -4.76
CA ALA A 41 9.51 6.46 -3.70
C ALA A 41 10.86 6.18 -3.02
N ALA A 42 11.94 6.07 -3.79
CA ALA A 42 13.28 5.81 -3.23
C ALA A 42 13.71 6.92 -2.26
N ALA A 43 13.57 8.19 -2.66
CA ALA A 43 13.92 9.34 -1.85
C ALA A 43 13.00 9.49 -0.63
N GLN A 44 11.69 9.28 -0.81
CA GLN A 44 10.70 9.31 0.27
C GLN A 44 10.97 8.25 1.35
N LEU A 45 11.24 7.00 0.94
CA LEU A 45 11.61 5.93 1.87
C LEU A 45 12.92 6.26 2.61
N ALA A 46 13.91 6.81 1.90
CA ALA A 46 15.19 7.17 2.52
C ALA A 46 15.04 8.34 3.50
N ALA A 47 14.24 9.35 3.17
CA ALA A 47 13.96 10.50 4.05
C ALA A 47 13.22 10.06 5.31
N GLY A 48 12.18 9.23 5.19
CA GLY A 48 11.47 8.66 6.34
C GLY A 48 12.40 7.92 7.29
N ARG A 49 13.27 7.05 6.76
CA ARG A 49 14.30 6.33 7.55
C ARG A 49 15.25 7.28 8.27
N ARG A 50 15.76 8.31 7.59
CA ARG A 50 16.65 9.32 8.20
C ARG A 50 15.99 10.08 9.35
N MET A 51 14.67 10.29 9.29
CA MET A 51 13.90 10.93 10.36
C MET A 51 13.50 9.95 11.48
N GLY A 52 14.00 8.70 11.45
CA GLY A 52 13.70 7.68 12.46
C GLY A 52 12.28 7.11 12.36
N MET A 53 11.62 7.25 11.21
CA MET A 53 10.28 6.70 10.98
C MET A 53 10.36 5.23 10.53
N GLN A 54 9.36 4.44 10.92
CA GLN A 54 9.05 3.21 10.21
C GLN A 54 8.58 3.54 8.79
N VAL A 55 9.01 2.75 7.81
CA VAL A 55 8.62 2.96 6.41
C VAL A 55 7.88 1.73 5.88
N HIS A 56 6.78 1.98 5.20
CA HIS A 56 5.87 0.99 4.65
C HIS A 56 5.52 1.33 3.19
N GLY A 57 4.89 0.40 2.48
CA GLY A 57 4.52 0.59 1.09
C GLY A 57 3.02 0.40 0.87
N TYR A 58 2.46 1.13 -0.09
CA TYR A 58 1.12 0.82 -0.60
C TYR A 58 1.08 0.75 -2.13
N HIS A 59 0.05 0.06 -2.62
CA HIS A 59 -0.23 -0.14 -4.04
C HIS A 59 -1.66 0.27 -4.36
N TYR A 60 -1.83 1.19 -5.31
CA TYR A 60 -3.15 1.59 -5.79
C TYR A 60 -3.64 0.58 -6.84
N ALA A 61 -4.72 -0.14 -6.50
CA ALA A 61 -5.19 -1.32 -7.20
C ALA A 61 -6.07 -0.99 -8.42
N HIS A 62 -5.87 -1.73 -9.50
CA HIS A 62 -6.70 -1.71 -10.72
C HIS A 62 -7.19 -3.10 -11.13
N TYR A 63 -7.00 -4.12 -10.29
CA TYR A 63 -7.32 -5.51 -10.61
C TYR A 63 -8.84 -5.78 -10.66
N HIS A 64 -9.31 -6.47 -11.70
CA HIS A 64 -10.71 -6.91 -11.80
C HIS A 64 -10.89 -8.42 -11.66
N ASN A 65 -9.81 -9.17 -11.80
CA ASN A 65 -9.82 -10.63 -11.72
C ASN A 65 -8.52 -11.13 -11.06
N SER A 66 -8.46 -12.43 -10.78
CA SER A 66 -7.32 -13.05 -10.12
C SER A 66 -6.01 -12.92 -10.91
N ALA A 67 -6.04 -12.91 -12.24
CA ALA A 67 -4.84 -12.76 -13.06
C ALA A 67 -4.26 -11.34 -12.91
N ASP A 68 -5.10 -10.31 -12.95
CA ASP A 68 -4.70 -8.93 -12.71
C ASP A 68 -4.11 -8.77 -11.29
N ALA A 69 -4.79 -9.34 -10.29
CA ALA A 69 -4.34 -9.28 -8.89
C ALA A 69 -2.97 -9.93 -8.68
N VAL A 70 -2.70 -11.05 -9.35
CA VAL A 70 -1.36 -11.66 -9.35
C VAL A 70 -0.34 -10.76 -10.04
N ALA A 71 -0.68 -10.17 -11.19
CA ALA A 71 0.23 -9.30 -11.93
C ALA A 71 0.59 -8.04 -11.12
N GLU A 72 -0.39 -7.38 -10.54
CA GLU A 72 -0.23 -6.21 -9.67
C GLU A 72 0.53 -6.56 -8.39
N GLY A 73 0.19 -7.67 -7.73
CA GLY A 73 0.90 -8.14 -6.53
C GLY A 73 2.38 -8.43 -6.79
N ARG A 74 2.69 -9.04 -7.95
CA ARG A 74 4.08 -9.24 -8.41
C ARG A 74 4.78 -7.93 -8.67
N PHE A 75 4.13 -7.02 -9.38
CA PHE A 75 4.70 -5.72 -9.71
C PHE A 75 5.01 -4.92 -8.44
N PHE A 76 4.08 -4.87 -7.48
CA PHE A 76 4.26 -4.22 -6.20
C PHE A 76 5.39 -4.85 -5.37
N GLY A 77 5.35 -6.17 -5.13
CA GLY A 77 6.34 -6.86 -4.30
C GLY A 77 7.75 -6.80 -4.87
N THR A 78 7.91 -6.94 -6.20
CA THR A 78 9.23 -6.81 -6.85
C THR A 78 9.77 -5.38 -6.81
N THR A 79 8.88 -4.38 -6.92
CA THR A 79 9.24 -2.97 -6.75
C THR A 79 9.73 -2.67 -5.34
N ALA A 80 9.02 -3.15 -4.33
CA ALA A 80 9.41 -2.99 -2.94
C ALA A 80 10.80 -3.58 -2.66
N LYS A 81 11.09 -4.77 -3.20
CA LYS A 81 12.42 -5.39 -3.11
C LYS A 81 13.50 -4.53 -3.76
N ALA A 82 13.25 -4.04 -4.98
CA ALA A 82 14.20 -3.19 -5.70
C ALA A 82 14.48 -1.87 -4.97
N LEU A 83 13.49 -1.34 -4.24
CA LEU A 83 13.62 -0.14 -3.40
C LEU A 83 14.26 -0.42 -2.02
N GLY A 84 14.63 -1.67 -1.74
CA GLY A 84 15.22 -2.08 -0.46
C GLY A 84 14.24 -1.91 0.71
N LEU A 85 12.94 -2.12 0.49
CA LEU A 85 11.96 -2.12 1.57
C LEU A 85 12.10 -3.42 2.38
N SER A 86 12.22 -3.29 3.71
CA SER A 86 12.40 -4.43 4.63
C SER A 86 11.19 -5.37 4.59
N THR A 87 11.41 -6.68 4.75
CA THR A 87 10.33 -7.68 4.84
C THR A 87 9.42 -7.48 6.05
N GLU A 88 9.91 -6.78 7.08
CA GLU A 88 9.11 -6.37 8.26
C GLU A 88 8.16 -5.20 7.97
N SER A 89 8.22 -4.63 6.76
CA SER A 89 7.35 -3.51 6.37
C SER A 89 5.94 -4.02 6.06
N VAL A 90 4.94 -3.24 6.47
CA VAL A 90 3.55 -3.45 6.04
C VAL A 90 3.41 -3.10 4.56
N MET A 91 2.72 -3.95 3.82
CA MET A 91 2.36 -3.79 2.41
C MET A 91 0.85 -3.63 2.29
N ALA A 92 0.38 -2.41 2.07
CA ALA A 92 -1.05 -2.11 1.98
C ALA A 92 -1.57 -2.22 0.54
N ALA A 93 -2.69 -2.91 0.35
CA ALA A 93 -3.51 -2.78 -0.85
C ALA A 93 -4.41 -1.55 -0.68
N ASP A 94 -4.29 -0.56 -1.57
CA ASP A 94 -5.17 0.60 -1.64
C ASP A 94 -6.25 0.32 -2.69
N VAL A 95 -7.47 0.04 -2.21
CA VAL A 95 -8.60 -0.47 -2.98
C VAL A 95 -9.74 0.54 -2.90
N GLU A 96 -9.62 1.57 -3.71
CA GLU A 96 -10.57 2.69 -3.75
C GLU A 96 -10.90 3.19 -5.17
N ASP A 97 -10.28 2.61 -6.20
CA ASP A 97 -10.47 3.08 -7.57
C ASP A 97 -11.94 2.97 -8.03
N PRO A 98 -12.53 4.04 -8.57
CA PRO A 98 -13.95 4.04 -8.97
C PRO A 98 -14.28 3.04 -10.09
N GLY A 99 -13.28 2.56 -10.84
CA GLY A 99 -13.45 1.50 -11.84
C GLY A 99 -13.73 0.14 -11.21
N LEU A 100 -13.23 -0.10 -9.99
CA LEU A 100 -13.48 -1.36 -9.28
C LEU A 100 -14.96 -1.46 -8.89
N SER A 101 -15.62 -2.55 -9.24
CA SER A 101 -17.03 -2.81 -8.94
C SER A 101 -17.26 -4.19 -8.30
N GLY A 102 -18.41 -4.38 -7.67
CA GLY A 102 -18.79 -5.66 -7.04
C GLY A 102 -18.07 -6.00 -5.72
N GLU A 103 -18.19 -7.27 -5.34
CA GLU A 103 -17.50 -7.88 -4.18
C GLU A 103 -16.03 -8.13 -4.53
N LEU A 104 -15.11 -7.70 -3.66
CA LEU A 104 -13.68 -7.66 -3.94
C LEU A 104 -12.84 -8.53 -3.01
N THR A 105 -13.40 -9.16 -1.96
CA THR A 105 -12.62 -9.96 -1.00
C THR A 105 -11.80 -11.04 -1.68
N GLY A 106 -12.40 -11.80 -2.61
CA GLY A 106 -11.70 -12.87 -3.31
C GLY A 106 -10.47 -12.38 -4.07
N VAL A 107 -10.63 -11.34 -4.89
CA VAL A 107 -9.55 -10.81 -5.74
C VAL A 107 -8.49 -10.06 -4.94
N THR A 108 -8.87 -9.29 -3.92
CA THR A 108 -7.92 -8.64 -3.00
C THR A 108 -7.12 -9.66 -2.21
N ASN A 109 -7.71 -10.77 -1.78
CA ASN A 109 -6.98 -11.85 -1.12
C ASN A 109 -5.91 -12.47 -2.03
N VAL A 110 -6.19 -12.64 -3.34
CA VAL A 110 -5.20 -13.13 -4.32
C VAL A 110 -4.02 -12.16 -4.43
N PHE A 111 -4.29 -10.86 -4.52
CA PHE A 111 -3.25 -9.83 -4.54
C PHE A 111 -2.36 -9.93 -3.28
N LEU A 112 -2.96 -9.96 -2.10
CA LEU A 112 -2.24 -9.99 -0.82
C LEU A 112 -1.45 -11.30 -0.63
N GLN A 113 -2.01 -12.45 -1.02
CA GLN A 113 -1.28 -13.72 -1.02
C GLN A 113 -0.06 -13.68 -1.95
N THR A 114 -0.18 -13.04 -3.10
CA THR A 114 0.94 -12.88 -4.04
C THR A 114 2.06 -12.04 -3.41
N VAL A 115 1.72 -10.92 -2.76
CA VAL A 115 2.68 -10.08 -2.03
C VAL A 115 3.38 -10.86 -0.91
N LYS A 116 2.62 -11.66 -0.14
CA LYS A 116 3.16 -12.54 0.90
C LYS A 116 4.11 -13.59 0.34
N ALA A 117 3.74 -14.24 -0.76
CA ALA A 117 4.57 -15.25 -1.43
C ALA A 117 5.90 -14.67 -1.96
N ILE A 118 5.94 -13.36 -2.21
CA ILE A 118 7.18 -12.65 -2.60
C ILE A 118 8.06 -12.35 -1.39
N GLY A 119 7.57 -12.50 -0.16
CA GLY A 119 8.38 -12.37 1.07
C GLY A 119 8.01 -11.16 1.93
N TYR A 120 6.84 -10.55 1.72
CA TYR A 120 6.31 -9.51 2.60
C TYR A 120 5.10 -10.05 3.38
N PRO A 121 5.29 -10.67 4.56
CA PRO A 121 4.24 -11.35 5.29
C PRO A 121 3.18 -10.41 5.90
N HIS A 122 3.54 -9.15 6.14
CA HIS A 122 2.67 -8.14 6.75
C HIS A 122 1.91 -7.37 5.68
N THR A 123 0.59 -7.49 5.71
CA THR A 123 -0.28 -6.90 4.70
C THR A 123 -1.52 -6.29 5.33
N ASP A 124 -1.89 -5.11 4.85
CA ASP A 124 -3.09 -4.38 5.26
C ASP A 124 -3.97 -4.07 4.03
N LEU A 125 -5.21 -3.65 4.28
CA LEU A 125 -6.13 -3.14 3.27
C LEU A 125 -6.53 -1.72 3.63
N TYR A 126 -6.42 -0.81 2.66
CA TYR A 126 -7.05 0.49 2.69
C TYR A 126 -8.24 0.53 1.74
N THR A 127 -9.37 1.09 2.20
CA THR A 127 -10.57 1.32 1.40
C THR A 127 -11.49 2.33 2.09
N MET A 128 -12.60 2.70 1.45
CA MET A 128 -13.58 3.62 2.03
C MET A 128 -14.56 2.87 2.95
N ALA A 129 -14.95 3.49 4.07
CA ALA A 129 -15.95 2.94 5.00
C ALA A 129 -17.29 2.64 4.29
N SER A 130 -17.65 3.45 3.29
CA SER A 130 -18.84 3.24 2.47
C SER A 130 -18.81 1.91 1.71
N TRP A 131 -17.64 1.43 1.28
CA TRP A 131 -17.51 0.16 0.56
C TRP A 131 -17.74 -1.04 1.48
N LEU A 132 -17.40 -0.91 2.77
CA LEU A 132 -17.79 -1.91 3.78
C LEU A 132 -19.30 -1.93 3.99
N THR A 133 -19.94 -0.76 4.09
CA THR A 133 -21.41 -0.69 4.25
C THR A 133 -22.15 -1.22 3.01
N ALA A 134 -21.57 -1.04 1.83
CA ALA A 134 -22.06 -1.59 0.57
C ALA A 134 -21.74 -3.09 0.38
N ARG A 135 -21.16 -3.75 1.39
CA ARG A 135 -20.79 -5.18 1.38
C ARG A 135 -19.87 -5.55 0.21
N ARG A 136 -18.96 -4.65 -0.16
CA ARG A 136 -17.92 -4.93 -1.15
C ARG A 136 -16.80 -5.82 -0.62
N PHE A 137 -16.75 -5.99 0.71
CA PHE A 137 -15.81 -6.87 1.37
C PHE A 137 -16.49 -7.68 2.47
N ASP A 138 -16.30 -8.99 2.43
CA ASP A 138 -16.47 -9.87 3.60
C ASP A 138 -15.25 -9.75 4.53
N ARG A 139 -15.46 -9.12 5.70
CA ARG A 139 -14.43 -8.90 6.72
C ARG A 139 -13.93 -10.18 7.41
N VAL A 140 -14.73 -11.24 7.40
CA VAL A 140 -14.32 -12.53 7.99
C VAL A 140 -13.36 -13.24 7.05
N ALA A 141 -13.69 -13.23 5.75
CA ALA A 141 -12.91 -13.89 4.71
C ALA A 141 -11.66 -13.10 4.27
N LEU A 142 -11.57 -11.79 4.57
CA LEU A 142 -10.35 -11.01 4.32
C LEU A 142 -9.15 -11.55 5.13
N ILE A 143 -8.03 -11.75 4.42
CA ILE A 143 -6.73 -12.11 4.99
C ILE A 143 -6.15 -11.02 5.88
N PRO A 144 -6.10 -9.72 5.47
CA PRO A 144 -5.58 -8.68 6.34
C PRO A 144 -6.56 -8.45 7.48
N LYS A 145 -6.03 -8.34 8.70
CA LYS A 145 -6.85 -8.06 9.89
C LYS A 145 -6.87 -6.57 10.25
N ASN A 146 -5.89 -5.82 9.79
CA ASN A 146 -5.87 -4.36 9.89
C ASN A 146 -6.53 -3.75 8.65
N LEU A 147 -7.43 -2.81 8.89
CA LEU A 147 -8.09 -2.02 7.86
C LEU A 147 -7.80 -0.54 8.13
N TRP A 148 -7.26 0.16 7.14
CA TRP A 148 -7.16 1.61 7.15
C TRP A 148 -8.36 2.17 6.37
N LEU A 149 -9.31 2.78 7.07
CA LEU A 149 -10.57 3.23 6.46
C LEU A 149 -10.60 4.74 6.28
N ALA A 150 -10.92 5.18 5.06
CA ALA A 150 -11.32 6.56 4.80
C ALA A 150 -12.81 6.73 5.10
N SER A 151 -13.19 7.90 5.63
CA SER A 151 -14.56 8.27 6.03
C SER A 151 -15.12 9.39 5.17
#